data_AF-A0A9D6QXK1-F1
#
_entry.id   AF-A0A9D6QXK1-F1
#
_cell.length_a   1.000
_cell.length_b   1.000
_cell.length_c   1.000
_cell.angle_alpha   90.00
_cell.angle_beta   90.00
_cell.angle_gamma   90.00
#
_symmetry.space_group_name_H-M   'P 1'
#
loop_
_entity.id
_entity.type
_entity.pdbx_description
1 polymer ?
#
loop_
_entity_poly.entity_id
_entity_poly.type
_entity_poly.pdbx_seq_one_letter_code
_entity_poly.pdbx_strand_id
1 'polypeptide(L)'
;MQIDPRRCVACANCIPVCPMGAIYIDPAINRATINYDECVECSTCFRGMSQEHLNPVMVRTVRRLAKLFRFRFEPEPDVCPTAAFVMEELEWPRIVRRVFSDPVVEHASTGIKGRGTEEVKTNDVAARVGVGEAGYVIE
;
A
#
# COMPACT_ATOMS: atom_id res chain seq x y z
N MET A 1 -9.38 -2.48 0.36
CA MET A 1 -8.60 -1.22 0.34
C MET A 1 -9.34 -0.21 -0.52
N GLN A 2 -9.56 1.01 -0.05
CA GLN A 2 -10.24 2.07 -0.81
C GLN A 2 -9.43 3.36 -0.85
N ILE A 3 -9.62 4.16 -1.91
CA ILE A 3 -9.15 5.55 -1.99
C ILE A 3 -10.37 6.46 -1.92
N ASP A 4 -10.44 7.32 -0.91
CA ASP A 4 -11.54 8.29 -0.76
C ASP A 4 -11.42 9.38 -1.86
N PRO A 5 -12.39 9.48 -2.79
CA PRO A 5 -12.36 10.47 -3.87
C PRO A 5 -12.50 11.92 -3.36
N ARG A 6 -13.07 12.13 -2.16
CA ARG A 6 -13.22 13.45 -1.54
C ARG A 6 -11.87 13.97 -1.05
N ARG A 7 -11.04 13.07 -0.50
CA ARG A 7 -9.68 13.37 -0.04
C ARG A 7 -8.64 13.35 -1.14
N CYS A 8 -8.76 12.47 -2.12
CA CYS A 8 -7.77 12.33 -3.19
C CYS A 8 -7.61 13.63 -4.02
N VAL A 9 -6.36 13.92 -4.41
CA VAL A 9 -5.97 15.14 -5.14
C VAL A 9 -5.35 14.84 -6.51
N ALA A 10 -5.43 13.57 -6.96
CA ALA A 10 -4.85 13.10 -8.22
C ALA A 10 -3.36 13.50 -8.39
N CYS A 11 -2.54 13.25 -7.36
CA CYS A 11 -1.10 13.44 -7.43
C CYS A 11 -0.35 12.29 -8.11
N ALA A 12 -0.98 11.13 -8.26
CA ALA A 12 -0.41 9.91 -8.84
C ALA A 12 0.76 9.27 -8.07
N ASN A 13 1.17 9.83 -6.92
CA ASN A 13 2.27 9.29 -6.08
C ASN A 13 2.05 7.84 -5.63
N CYS A 14 0.79 7.38 -5.54
CA CYS A 14 0.47 6.02 -5.15
C CYS A 14 0.61 4.97 -6.27
N ILE A 15 0.68 5.38 -7.53
CA ILE A 15 0.81 4.46 -8.68
C ILE A 15 2.10 3.62 -8.57
N PRO A 16 3.30 4.23 -8.44
CA PRO A 16 4.54 3.45 -8.35
C PRO A 16 4.66 2.62 -7.07
N VAL A 17 3.89 2.96 -6.02
CA VAL A 17 3.90 2.25 -4.74
C VAL A 17 3.16 0.91 -4.82
N CYS A 18 2.23 0.75 -5.77
CA CYS A 18 1.46 -0.49 -5.90
C CYS A 18 2.29 -1.57 -6.62
N PRO A 19 2.74 -2.63 -5.94
CA PRO A 19 3.52 -3.69 -6.59
C PRO A 19 2.69 -4.49 -7.61
N MET A 20 1.36 -4.47 -7.49
CA MET A 20 0.45 -5.14 -8.43
C MET A 20 0.12 -4.30 -9.66
N GLY A 21 0.50 -3.03 -9.69
CA GLY A 21 0.06 -2.10 -10.74
C GLY A 21 -1.45 -1.76 -10.69
N ALA A 22 -2.15 -2.13 -9.62
CA ALA A 22 -3.61 -2.04 -9.51
C ALA A 22 -4.15 -0.62 -9.30
N ILE A 23 -3.31 0.42 -9.17
CA ILE A 23 -3.74 1.80 -8.89
C ILE A 23 -3.56 2.66 -10.14
N TYR A 24 -4.61 3.37 -10.54
CA TYR A 24 -4.60 4.28 -11.69
C TYR A 24 -5.42 5.54 -11.43
N ILE A 25 -5.21 6.60 -12.22
CA ILE A 25 -6.07 7.78 -12.22
C ILE A 25 -7.25 7.52 -13.16
N ASP A 26 -8.46 7.46 -12.60
CA ASP A 26 -9.68 7.36 -13.37
C ASP A 26 -9.96 8.70 -14.07
N PRO A 27 -10.03 8.75 -15.41
CA PRO A 27 -10.28 9.98 -16.16
C PRO A 27 -11.70 10.54 -15.97
N ALA A 28 -12.68 9.72 -15.60
CA ALA A 28 -14.08 10.14 -15.42
C ALA A 28 -14.25 10.99 -14.16
N ILE A 29 -13.66 10.56 -13.05
CA ILE A 29 -13.72 11.28 -11.75
C ILE A 29 -12.48 12.12 -11.47
N ASN A 30 -11.42 11.96 -12.26
CA ASN A 30 -10.10 12.57 -12.07
C ASN A 30 -9.56 12.33 -10.64
N ARG A 31 -9.59 11.08 -10.19
CA ARG A 31 -9.10 10.62 -8.89
C ARG A 31 -8.40 9.28 -9.05
N ALA A 32 -7.48 8.97 -8.14
CA ALA A 32 -6.92 7.64 -8.03
C ALA A 32 -8.00 6.63 -7.61
N THR A 33 -8.03 5.48 -8.26
CA THR A 33 -8.91 4.35 -7.96
C THR A 33 -8.10 3.04 -8.01
N ILE A 34 -8.71 1.95 -7.53
CA ILE A 34 -8.08 0.63 -7.43
C ILE A 34 -8.82 -0.35 -8.33
N ASN A 35 -8.09 -1.06 -9.18
CA ASN A 35 -8.57 -2.24 -9.87
C ASN A 35 -8.68 -3.39 -8.87
N TYR A 36 -9.91 -3.75 -8.51
CA TYR A 36 -10.14 -4.81 -7.54
C TYR A 36 -9.86 -6.21 -8.07
N ASP A 37 -9.72 -6.42 -9.37
CA ASP A 37 -9.35 -7.74 -9.90
C ASP A 37 -7.85 -8.01 -9.76
N GLU A 38 -7.03 -6.96 -9.83
CA GLU A 38 -5.56 -7.04 -9.68
C GLU A 38 -5.10 -6.82 -8.23
N CYS A 39 -5.92 -6.14 -7.41
CA CYS A 39 -5.58 -5.87 -6.02
C CYS A 39 -5.63 -7.15 -5.18
N VAL A 40 -4.47 -7.49 -4.60
CA VAL A 40 -4.30 -8.61 -3.67
C VAL A 40 -4.43 -8.23 -2.20
N GLU A 41 -4.85 -7.00 -1.89
CA GLU A 41 -5.02 -6.51 -0.51
C GLU A 41 -3.74 -6.62 0.35
N CYS A 42 -2.56 -6.42 -0.25
CA CYS A 42 -1.27 -6.45 0.47
C CYS A 42 -1.02 -5.23 1.38
N SER A 43 -1.87 -4.20 1.28
CA SER A 43 -1.81 -2.94 2.05
C SER A 43 -0.51 -2.14 1.94
N THR A 44 0.37 -2.45 0.97
CA THR A 44 1.63 -1.73 0.73
C THR A 44 1.39 -0.25 0.44
N CYS A 45 0.37 0.10 -0.35
CA CYS A 45 0.04 1.50 -0.66
C CYS A 45 -0.41 2.31 0.56
N PHE A 46 -0.97 1.67 1.59
CA PHE A 46 -1.40 2.35 2.81
C PHE A 46 -0.24 2.54 3.80
N ARG A 47 0.63 1.53 3.94
CA ARG A 47 1.74 1.54 4.91
C ARG A 47 3.05 2.08 4.37
N GLY A 48 3.29 1.90 3.07
CA GLY A 48 4.53 2.26 2.41
C GLY A 48 4.63 3.74 2.05
N MET A 49 3.57 4.52 2.28
CA MET A 49 3.55 5.95 2.00
C MET A 49 3.47 6.79 3.27
N SER A 50 4.19 7.90 3.27
CA SER A 50 4.07 8.95 4.29
C SER A 50 2.73 9.69 4.13
N GLN A 51 2.07 10.04 5.24
CA GLN A 51 0.75 10.68 5.23
C GLN A 51 0.77 12.06 5.92
N GLU A 52 0.50 13.13 5.17
CA GLU A 52 0.62 14.52 5.69
C GLU A 52 -0.70 15.15 6.16
N HIS A 53 -1.85 14.53 5.85
CA HIS A 53 -3.18 14.96 6.32
C HIS A 53 -3.58 16.41 5.98
N LEU A 54 -3.03 16.99 4.92
CA LEU A 54 -3.37 18.32 4.44
C LEU A 54 -4.83 18.42 4.00
N ASN A 55 -5.36 19.65 3.99
CA ASN A 55 -6.71 19.92 3.50
C ASN A 55 -6.80 19.67 1.98
N PRO A 56 -7.68 18.75 1.51
CA PRO A 56 -7.80 18.42 0.08
C PRO A 56 -8.18 19.60 -0.81
N VAL A 57 -9.00 20.53 -0.31
CA VAL A 57 -9.40 21.72 -1.07
C VAL A 57 -8.21 22.65 -1.24
N MET A 58 -7.43 22.88 -0.18
CA MET A 58 -6.22 23.68 -0.24
C MET A 58 -5.21 23.11 -1.25
N VAL A 59 -4.89 21.82 -1.15
CA VAL A 59 -3.91 21.16 -2.04
C VAL A 59 -4.36 21.24 -3.50
N ARG A 60 -5.65 21.01 -3.79
CA ARG A 60 -6.19 21.15 -5.15
C ARG A 60 -6.08 22.59 -5.68
N THR A 61 -6.38 23.58 -4.85
CA THR A 61 -6.26 25.00 -5.22
C THR A 61 -4.82 25.39 -5.50
N VAL A 62 -3.89 25.03 -4.62
CA VAL A 62 -2.44 25.31 -4.80
C VAL A 62 -1.92 24.65 -6.06
N ARG A 63 -2.22 23.37 -6.31
CA ARG A 63 -1.81 22.67 -7.54
C ARG A 63 -2.36 23.33 -8.80
N ARG A 64 -3.62 23.81 -8.77
CA ARG A 64 -4.25 24.50 -9.90
C ARG A 64 -3.56 25.85 -10.18
N LEU A 65 -3.27 26.63 -9.14
CA LEU A 65 -2.55 27.90 -9.26
C LEU A 65 -1.11 27.68 -9.74
N ALA A 66 -0.39 26.74 -9.15
CA ALA A 66 0.97 26.36 -9.56
C ALA A 66 1.02 26.01 -11.06
N LYS A 67 0.07 25.20 -11.54
CA LYS A 67 -0.05 24.85 -12.97
C LYS A 67 -0.25 26.07 -13.87
N LEU A 68 -1.02 27.08 -13.42
CA LEU A 68 -1.25 28.32 -14.18
C LEU A 68 0.07 29.09 -14.39
N PHE A 69 0.93 29.14 -13.38
CA PHE A 69 2.22 29.80 -13.44
C PHE A 69 3.35 28.92 -14.01
N ARG A 70 3.01 27.74 -14.58
CA ARG A 70 3.97 26.71 -15.02
C ARG A 70 4.97 26.29 -13.92
N PHE A 71 4.58 26.44 -12.66
CA PHE A 71 5.32 25.98 -11.51
C PHE A 71 4.88 24.54 -11.20
N ARG A 72 5.83 23.61 -11.14
CA ARG A 72 5.55 22.20 -10.85
C ARG A 72 5.54 21.99 -9.33
N PHE A 73 4.35 21.96 -8.75
CA PHE A 73 4.15 21.57 -7.35
C PHE A 73 3.70 20.10 -7.28
N GLU A 74 4.67 19.20 -7.19
CA GLU A 74 4.44 17.78 -6.92
C GLU A 74 4.94 17.44 -5.51
N PRO A 75 4.08 16.84 -4.65
CA PRO A 75 4.56 16.28 -3.39
C PRO A 75 5.58 15.18 -3.69
N GLU A 76 6.51 14.97 -2.76
CA GLU A 76 7.55 13.94 -2.88
C GLU A 76 6.95 12.57 -3.26
N PRO A 77 7.65 11.77 -4.07
CA PRO A 77 7.24 10.40 -4.34
C PRO A 77 7.02 9.68 -2.99
N ASP A 78 6.06 8.74 -2.97
CA ASP A 78 5.69 8.00 -1.76
C ASP A 78 5.02 8.82 -0.63
N VAL A 79 4.53 10.03 -0.93
CA VAL A 79 3.70 10.82 0.01
C VAL A 79 2.24 10.91 -0.45
N CYS A 80 1.30 10.59 0.46
CA CYS A 80 -0.09 11.02 0.34
C CYS A 80 -0.30 12.36 1.06
N PRO A 81 -0.50 13.48 0.34
CA PRO A 81 -0.67 14.77 0.98
C PRO A 81 -1.93 14.84 1.86
N THR A 82 -2.97 14.06 1.55
CA THR A 82 -4.29 14.18 2.19
C THR A 82 -4.75 12.92 2.92
N ALA A 83 -3.87 11.92 3.07
CA ALA A 83 -4.20 10.63 3.69
C ALA A 83 -5.51 10.03 3.11
N ALA A 84 -5.55 9.85 1.79
CA ALA A 84 -6.75 9.46 1.06
C ALA A 84 -7.06 7.95 1.12
N PHE A 85 -6.13 7.12 1.60
CA PHE A 85 -6.35 5.68 1.71
C PHE A 85 -7.21 5.33 2.93
N VAL A 86 -8.12 4.38 2.74
CA VAL A 86 -9.02 3.86 3.79
C VAL A 86 -8.94 2.34 3.79
N MET A 87 -8.71 1.77 4.97
CA MET A 87 -8.78 0.32 5.17
C MET A 87 -10.25 -0.08 5.30
N GLU A 88 -10.70 -0.94 4.39
CA GLU A 88 -12.05 -1.50 4.41
C GLU A 88 -12.09 -2.78 5.24
N GLU A 89 -13.24 -3.06 5.84
CA GLU A 89 -13.56 -4.40 6.33
C GLU A 89 -13.82 -5.31 5.13
N LEU A 90 -13.06 -6.42 5.05
CA LEU A 90 -13.14 -7.35 3.93
C LEU A 90 -13.96 -8.57 4.36
N GLU A 91 -14.94 -8.92 3.52
CA GLU A 91 -15.75 -10.13 3.69
C GLU A 91 -15.19 -11.30 2.86
N TRP A 92 -15.69 -12.51 3.15
CA TRP A 92 -15.41 -13.69 2.35
C TRP A 92 -16.01 -13.56 0.93
N PRO A 93 -15.29 -13.93 -0.15
CA PRO A 93 -13.96 -14.55 -0.21
C PRO A 93 -12.79 -13.55 -0.32
N ARG A 94 -13.05 -12.25 -0.41
CA ARG A 94 -12.01 -11.24 -0.67
C ARG A 94 -10.97 -11.13 0.45
N ILE A 95 -11.38 -11.39 1.70
CA ILE A 95 -10.48 -11.43 2.87
C ILE A 95 -9.30 -12.40 2.68
N VAL A 96 -9.47 -13.47 1.90
CA VAL A 96 -8.41 -14.45 1.59
C VAL A 96 -7.19 -13.75 0.99
N ARG A 97 -7.41 -12.78 0.10
CA ARG A 97 -6.32 -12.03 -0.55
C ARG A 97 -5.46 -11.32 0.47
N ARG A 98 -6.09 -10.63 1.44
CA ARG A 98 -5.39 -9.93 2.52
C ARG A 98 -4.63 -10.91 3.40
N VAL A 99 -5.26 -12.00 3.78
CA VAL A 99 -4.68 -13.02 4.66
C VAL A 99 -3.38 -13.57 4.07
N PHE A 100 -3.32 -13.86 2.76
CA PHE A 100 -2.12 -14.41 2.13
C PHE A 100 -1.11 -13.36 1.61
N SER A 101 -1.54 -12.11 1.39
CA SER A 101 -0.69 -11.09 0.75
C SER A 101 -0.22 -10.00 1.69
N ASP A 102 -0.94 -9.72 2.78
CA ASP A 102 -0.58 -8.70 3.76
C ASP A 102 0.36 -9.31 4.81
N PRO A 103 1.64 -8.90 4.86
CA PRO A 103 2.60 -9.50 5.79
C PRO A 103 2.33 -9.21 7.26
N VAL A 104 1.44 -8.26 7.58
CA VAL A 104 1.15 -7.83 8.96
C VAL A 104 -0.06 -8.56 9.54
N VAL A 105 -0.94 -9.08 8.68
CA VAL A 105 -2.18 -9.73 9.10
C VAL A 105 -1.89 -11.15 9.59
N GLU A 106 -2.49 -11.52 10.72
CA GLU A 106 -2.44 -12.88 11.26
C GLU A 106 -3.39 -13.79 10.48
N HIS A 107 -2.90 -14.98 10.15
CA HIS A 107 -3.75 -16.04 9.62
C HIS A 107 -4.60 -16.61 10.75
N ALA A 108 -5.93 -16.44 10.68
CA ALA A 108 -6.86 -16.97 11.69
C ALA A 108 -6.73 -18.49 11.92
N SER A 109 -6.22 -19.24 10.93
CA SER A 109 -6.01 -20.68 11.00
C SER A 109 -4.70 -21.12 11.65
N THR A 110 -3.63 -20.31 11.58
CA THR A 110 -2.29 -20.70 12.07
C THR A 110 -1.76 -19.80 13.19
N GLY A 111 -2.36 -18.62 13.41
CA GLY A 111 -1.88 -17.61 14.36
C GLY A 111 -0.56 -16.93 13.96
N ILE A 112 0.03 -17.34 12.83
CA ILE A 112 1.31 -16.86 12.34
C ILE A 112 1.10 -15.61 11.49
N LYS A 113 2.01 -14.63 11.62
CA LYS A 113 2.08 -13.44 10.76
C LYS A 113 2.96 -13.70 9.56
N GLY A 114 2.55 -13.17 8.41
CA GLY A 114 3.42 -13.05 7.25
C GLY A 114 3.32 -14.17 6.23
N ARG A 115 4.05 -13.98 5.13
CA ARG A 115 3.96 -14.79 3.89
C ARG A 115 4.78 -16.09 3.91
N GLY A 116 5.04 -16.70 5.07
CA GLY A 116 5.87 -17.91 5.15
C GLY A 116 5.97 -18.50 6.55
N THR A 117 6.70 -19.60 6.66
CA THR A 117 6.94 -20.31 7.92
C THR A 117 7.90 -19.52 8.80
N GLU A 118 7.58 -19.38 10.09
CA GLU A 118 8.46 -18.71 11.06
C GLU A 118 9.79 -19.47 11.17
N GLU A 119 9.74 -20.79 11.02
CA GLU A 119 10.83 -21.74 11.20
C GLU A 119 11.97 -21.58 10.19
N VAL A 120 11.71 -21.00 9.01
CA VAL A 120 12.70 -20.81 7.93
C VAL A 120 13.19 -19.36 7.88
N LYS A 121 12.40 -18.39 8.35
CA LYS A 121 12.73 -16.96 8.23
C LYS A 121 13.58 -16.41 9.36
N THR A 122 13.46 -16.96 10.56
CA THR A 122 14.31 -16.58 11.69
C THR A 122 14.99 -17.82 12.24
N ASN A 123 16.32 -17.77 12.30
CA ASN A 123 17.10 -18.79 13.01
C ASN A 123 16.78 -18.80 14.52
N ASP A 124 16.07 -17.78 15.00
CA ASP A 124 15.66 -17.58 16.39
C ASP A 124 14.63 -18.63 16.88
N VAL A 125 13.86 -19.26 15.98
CA VAL A 125 12.85 -20.27 16.37
C VAL A 125 13.45 -21.68 16.38
N ALA A 126 14.19 -22.04 15.32
CA ALA A 126 14.63 -23.42 15.11
C ALA A 126 16.14 -23.64 15.29
N ALA A 127 16.94 -22.58 15.45
CA ALA A 127 18.40 -22.63 15.63
C ALA A 127 19.12 -23.56 14.64
N ARG A 128 18.65 -23.60 13.38
CA ARG A 128 19.15 -24.51 12.33
C ARG A 128 20.55 -24.14 11.83
N VAL A 129 21.01 -22.92 12.07
CA VAL A 129 22.32 -22.41 11.63
C VAL A 129 23.11 -21.97 12.87
N GLY A 130 24.29 -22.54 13.11
CA GLY A 130 25.16 -22.18 14.22
C GLY A 130 25.89 -20.85 14.05
N VAL A 131 26.49 -20.35 15.12
CA VAL A 131 27.37 -19.17 15.06
C VAL A 131 28.58 -19.49 14.18
N GLY A 132 28.77 -18.69 13.13
CA GLY A 132 29.85 -18.90 12.15
C GLY A 132 29.48 -19.85 11.00
N GLU A 133 28.25 -20.35 10.96
CA GLU A 133 27.73 -21.16 9.86
C GLU A 133 26.88 -20.33 8.91
N ALA A 134 26.78 -20.78 7.66
CA ALA A 134 25.85 -20.24 6.66
C ALA A 134 24.91 -21.36 6.20
N GLY A 135 23.60 -21.15 6.37
CA GLY A 135 22.57 -22.04 5.84
C GLY A 135 22.03 -21.52 4.51
N TYR A 136 21.79 -22.43 3.57
CA TYR A 136 21.09 -22.11 2.31
C TYR A 136 19.88 -23.01 2.18
N VAL A 137 18.72 -22.42 1.88
CA VAL A 137 17.46 -23.15 1.66
C VAL A 137 17.14 -23.09 0.16
N ILE A 138 16.83 -24.24 -0.42
CA ILE A 138 16.37 -24.36 -1.81
C ILE A 138 14.88 -24.67 -1.74
N GLU A 139 14.05 -23.71 -2.14
CA GLU A 139 12.59 -23.83 -2.28
C GLU A 139 12.20 -23.88 -3.76
#